data_AF-A0A0N0E7D7-F1
#
_entry.id   AF-A0A0N0E7D7-F1
#
_cell.length_a   1.000
_cell.length_b   1.000
_cell.length_c   1.000
_cell.angle_alpha   90.00
_cell.angle_beta   90.00
_cell.angle_gamma   90.00
#
_symmetry.space_group_name_H-M   'P 1'
#
loop_
_entity.id
_entity.type
_entity.pdbx_description
1 polymer ?
#
loop_
_entity_poly.entity_id
_entity_poly.type
_entity_poly.pdbx_seq_one_letter_code
_entity_poly.pdbx_strand_id
1 'polypeptide(L)'
;MRVLSSLKSLRYLSGIVFLTLLLPETVYGQEKAISWKQEKCVRYSAAWDEALTLFDKSQMTADFVNAHERFIETKCDHDIHVCPVSDYDLEVANAMVVASMNAGTASTFPPFTCRDENKELPNYKGDQ
;
A
#
# COMPACT_ATOMS: atom_id res chain seq x y z
N MET A 1 26.08 -85.08 -27.50
CA MET A 1 27.28 -84.53 -26.82
C MET A 1 26.82 -83.71 -25.63
N ARG A 2 27.32 -84.01 -24.42
CA ARG A 2 27.28 -83.10 -23.26
C ARG A 2 28.06 -81.83 -23.66
N VAL A 3 27.75 -80.62 -23.21
CA VAL A 3 28.13 -80.08 -21.89
C VAL A 3 27.41 -78.74 -21.69
N LEU A 4 26.90 -78.56 -20.46
CA LEU A 4 26.35 -77.34 -19.87
C LEU A 4 27.44 -76.26 -19.72
N SER A 5 27.11 -74.99 -19.98
CA SER A 5 27.84 -73.83 -19.45
C SER A 5 26.85 -72.65 -19.37
N SER A 6 26.16 -72.51 -18.25
CA SER A 6 26.59 -71.77 -17.04
C SER A 6 26.26 -70.28 -17.13
N LEU A 7 25.37 -69.90 -16.23
CA LEU A 7 24.93 -68.56 -15.85
C LEU A 7 26.04 -67.49 -15.96
N LYS A 8 25.72 -66.38 -16.63
CA LYS A 8 26.30 -65.08 -16.31
C LYS A 8 25.19 -64.02 -16.22
N SER A 9 24.69 -63.91 -14.99
CA SER A 9 24.50 -62.63 -14.30
C SER A 9 23.55 -61.62 -14.94
N LEU A 10 22.28 -61.80 -14.59
CA LEU A 10 21.36 -60.72 -14.21
C LEU A 10 22.11 -59.66 -13.38
N ARG A 11 22.47 -58.50 -13.95
CA ARG A 11 22.95 -57.32 -13.19
C ARG A 11 23.23 -56.04 -14.02
N TYR A 12 22.31 -55.57 -14.86
CA TYR A 12 22.40 -54.20 -15.39
C TYR A 12 21.02 -53.55 -15.54
N LEU A 13 20.35 -53.34 -14.39
CA LEU A 13 19.27 -52.35 -14.24
C LEU A 13 19.60 -51.49 -13.02
N SER A 14 20.72 -50.75 -13.09
CA SER A 14 21.04 -49.73 -12.11
C SER A 14 22.11 -48.82 -12.71
N GLY A 15 21.69 -47.79 -13.45
CA GLY A 15 22.67 -46.82 -13.93
C GLY A 15 22.24 -45.95 -15.10
N ILE A 16 21.10 -45.25 -15.00
CA ILE A 16 20.94 -43.90 -15.57
C ILE A 16 20.06 -43.12 -14.60
N VAL A 17 20.67 -42.60 -13.54
CA VAL A 17 20.09 -41.55 -12.70
C VAL A 17 20.96 -40.30 -12.91
N PHE A 18 20.29 -39.15 -13.06
CA PHE A 18 20.84 -37.79 -13.08
C PHE A 18 21.53 -37.29 -14.37
N LEU A 19 20.72 -36.87 -15.36
CA LEU A 19 21.13 -35.85 -16.33
C LEU A 19 19.96 -34.90 -16.66
N THR A 20 19.47 -34.20 -15.65
CA THR A 20 18.49 -33.10 -15.79
C THR A 20 18.74 -32.02 -14.74
N LEU A 21 19.86 -31.30 -14.83
CA LEU A 21 20.16 -30.15 -13.96
C LEU A 21 21.10 -29.16 -14.67
N LEU A 22 20.59 -28.51 -15.71
CA LEU A 22 21.10 -27.23 -16.22
C LEU A 22 19.88 -26.38 -16.60
N LEU A 23 19.02 -26.09 -15.61
CA LEU A 23 18.09 -24.97 -15.72
C LEU A 23 18.85 -23.74 -15.21
N PRO A 24 19.00 -22.66 -16.01
CA PRO A 24 19.47 -21.41 -15.46
C PRO A 24 18.50 -21.00 -14.35
N GLU A 25 19.02 -20.82 -13.15
CA GLU A 25 18.28 -20.20 -12.06
C GLU A 25 17.94 -18.79 -12.55
N THR A 26 16.70 -18.59 -13.00
CA THR A 26 16.17 -17.25 -13.12
C THR A 26 16.15 -16.70 -11.70
N VAL A 27 17.19 -15.94 -11.35
CA VAL A 27 17.18 -15.07 -10.18
C VAL A 27 16.02 -14.12 -10.41
N TYR A 28 14.86 -14.44 -9.83
CA TYR A 28 13.74 -13.52 -9.76
C TYR A 28 14.23 -12.35 -8.91
N GLY A 29 14.70 -11.31 -9.58
CA GLY A 29 15.00 -10.03 -8.95
C GLY A 29 13.78 -9.65 -8.12
N GLN A 30 13.92 -9.65 -6.80
CA GLN A 30 12.90 -9.16 -5.90
C GLN A 30 12.87 -7.64 -6.05
N GLU A 31 12.24 -7.16 -7.12
CA GLU A 31 11.76 -5.79 -7.15
C GLU A 31 10.83 -5.64 -5.94
N LYS A 32 11.29 -4.89 -4.95
CA LYS A 32 10.65 -4.82 -3.65
C LYS A 32 9.30 -4.11 -3.85
N ALA A 33 8.25 -4.90 -4.07
CA ALA A 33 6.90 -4.39 -4.27
C ALA A 33 6.56 -3.39 -3.16
N ILE A 34 6.15 -2.18 -3.57
CA ILE A 34 5.77 -1.11 -2.64
C ILE A 34 4.60 -1.63 -1.79
N SER A 35 4.64 -1.40 -0.48
CA SER A 35 3.53 -1.80 0.38
C SER A 35 2.26 -1.03 0.01
N TRP A 36 1.09 -1.63 0.22
CA TRP A 36 -0.18 -0.96 -0.06
C TRP A 36 -0.34 0.38 0.68
N LYS A 37 0.22 0.52 1.90
CA LYS A 37 0.25 1.81 2.62
C LYS A 37 1.04 2.87 1.85
N GLN A 38 2.21 2.52 1.35
CA GLN A 38 3.06 3.42 0.57
C GLN A 38 2.39 3.80 -0.76
N GLU A 39 1.75 2.83 -1.45
CA GLU A 39 1.00 3.09 -2.68
C GLU A 39 -0.15 4.10 -2.44
N LYS A 40 -0.93 3.93 -1.37
CA LYS A 40 -1.97 4.90 -1.01
C LYS A 40 -1.41 6.29 -0.74
N CYS A 41 -0.24 6.39 -0.11
CA CYS A 41 0.41 7.66 0.16
C CYS A 41 0.87 8.36 -1.12
N VAL A 42 1.43 7.62 -2.08
CA VAL A 42 1.78 8.15 -3.41
C VAL A 42 0.55 8.71 -4.12
N ARG A 43 -0.56 7.96 -4.13
CA ARG A 43 -1.81 8.40 -4.75
C ARG A 43 -2.40 9.64 -4.09
N TYR A 44 -2.34 9.72 -2.77
CA TYR A 44 -2.82 10.88 -2.02
C TYR A 44 -1.94 12.12 -2.24
N SER A 45 -0.61 11.95 -2.27
CA SER A 45 0.31 13.05 -2.59
C SER A 45 0.02 13.64 -3.97
N ALA A 46 -0.19 12.78 -4.98
CA ALA A 46 -0.53 13.22 -6.32
C ALA A 46 -1.88 13.98 -6.36
N ALA A 47 -2.89 13.50 -5.62
CA ALA A 47 -4.17 14.20 -5.50
C ALA A 47 -4.02 15.56 -4.81
N TRP A 48 -3.14 15.69 -3.82
CA TRP A 48 -2.86 16.96 -3.15
C TRP A 48 -2.17 17.94 -4.09
N ASP A 49 -1.18 17.48 -4.84
CA ASP A 49 -0.52 18.31 -5.86
C ASP A 49 -1.52 18.80 -6.91
N GLU A 50 -2.44 17.94 -7.37
CA GLU A 50 -3.52 18.33 -8.27
C GLU A 50 -4.47 19.35 -7.64
N ALA A 51 -4.88 19.15 -6.38
CA ALA A 51 -5.72 20.09 -5.66
C ALA A 51 -5.08 21.49 -5.57
N LEU A 52 -3.76 21.58 -5.36
CA LEU A 52 -3.04 22.86 -5.37
C LEU A 52 -3.04 23.57 -6.73
N THR A 53 -3.34 22.88 -7.83
CA THR A 53 -3.52 23.50 -9.16
C THR A 53 -4.95 23.95 -9.42
N LEU A 54 -5.94 23.31 -8.78
CA LEU A 54 -7.36 23.56 -9.00
C LEU A 54 -7.95 24.58 -8.02
N PHE A 55 -7.43 24.62 -6.81
CA PHE A 55 -7.89 25.50 -5.73
C PHE A 55 -6.88 26.62 -5.47
N ASP A 56 -7.40 27.77 -5.05
CA ASP A 56 -6.59 28.92 -4.68
C ASP A 56 -5.98 28.70 -3.28
N LYS A 57 -4.70 28.30 -3.23
CA LYS A 57 -3.96 28.09 -1.98
C LYS A 57 -4.01 29.31 -1.04
N SER A 58 -4.20 30.53 -1.55
CA SER A 58 -4.25 31.74 -0.72
C SER A 58 -5.53 31.86 0.12
N GLN A 59 -6.58 31.10 -0.23
CA GLN A 59 -7.83 31.02 0.54
C GLN A 59 -7.85 29.87 1.55
N MET A 60 -6.89 28.93 1.46
CA MET A 60 -6.73 27.87 2.44
C MET A 60 -6.09 28.42 3.72
N THR A 61 -6.46 27.86 4.87
CA THR A 61 -5.77 28.20 6.12
C THR A 61 -4.36 27.62 6.14
N ALA A 62 -3.43 28.34 6.78
CA ALA A 62 -2.04 27.88 6.87
C ALA A 62 -1.92 26.55 7.61
N ASP A 63 -2.72 26.34 8.67
CA ASP A 63 -2.71 25.10 9.45
C ASP A 63 -3.18 23.90 8.62
N PHE A 64 -4.20 24.08 7.78
CA PHE A 64 -4.69 23.04 6.87
C PHE A 64 -3.65 22.61 5.84
N VAL A 65 -2.95 23.58 5.24
CA VAL A 65 -1.86 23.34 4.29
C VAL A 65 -0.69 22.65 4.98
N ASN A 66 -0.22 23.19 6.10
CA ASN A 66 0.93 22.64 6.84
C ASN A 66 0.65 21.20 7.33
N ALA A 67 -0.58 20.91 7.76
CA ALA A 67 -0.96 19.56 8.19
C ALA A 67 -0.97 18.56 7.02
N HIS A 68 -1.43 18.96 5.83
CA HIS A 68 -1.34 18.13 4.62
C HIS A 68 0.11 17.83 4.24
N GLU A 69 0.93 18.88 4.15
CA GLU A 69 2.35 18.77 3.81
C GLU A 69 3.06 17.87 4.84
N ARG A 70 2.77 18.03 6.13
CA ARG A 70 3.30 17.18 7.20
C ARG A 70 2.85 15.71 7.10
N PHE A 71 1.59 15.45 6.79
CA PHE A 71 1.07 14.09 6.58
C PHE A 71 1.82 13.40 5.44
N ILE A 72 2.07 14.10 4.33
CA ILE A 72 2.80 13.58 3.18
C ILE A 72 4.28 13.35 3.51
N GLU A 73 4.96 14.32 4.12
CA GLU A 73 6.37 14.22 4.54
C GLU A 73 6.64 13.06 5.49
N THR A 74 5.67 12.75 6.36
CA THR A 74 5.73 11.62 7.32
C THR A 74 5.34 10.28 6.71
N LYS A 75 5.21 10.21 5.38
CA LYS A 75 4.80 9.00 4.63
C LYS A 75 3.39 8.54 5.00
N CYS A 76 2.49 9.51 5.14
CA CYS A 76 1.08 9.31 5.48
C CYS A 76 0.92 8.55 6.78
N ASP A 77 1.51 9.09 7.84
CA ASP A 77 1.35 8.56 9.19
C ASP A 77 -0.07 8.81 9.71
N HIS A 78 -0.71 7.77 10.28
CA HIS A 78 -2.11 7.84 10.71
C HIS A 78 -2.31 8.69 11.96
N ASP A 79 -1.23 9.00 12.69
CA ASP A 79 -1.26 9.89 13.84
C ASP A 79 -1.28 11.38 13.45
N ILE A 80 -1.03 11.70 12.17
CA ILE A 80 -1.17 13.07 11.66
C ILE A 80 -2.60 13.25 11.16
N HIS A 81 -3.27 14.23 11.74
CA HIS A 81 -4.64 14.60 11.39
C HIS A 81 -4.66 15.97 10.70
N VAL A 82 -5.55 16.10 9.74
CA VAL A 82 -5.84 17.35 9.04
C VAL A 82 -7.26 17.76 9.38
N CYS A 83 -7.44 18.93 9.99
CA CYS A 83 -8.76 19.47 10.28
C CYS A 83 -9.07 20.64 9.33
N PRO A 84 -10.07 20.53 8.45
CA PRO A 84 -10.58 21.68 7.70
C PRO A 84 -11.42 22.57 8.62
N VAL A 85 -10.88 23.73 8.99
CA VAL A 85 -11.53 24.65 9.96
C VAL A 85 -12.32 25.78 9.30
N SER A 86 -12.11 26.02 8.01
CA SER A 86 -12.84 27.00 7.21
C SER A 86 -13.72 26.32 6.16
N ASP A 87 -14.72 27.04 5.65
CA ASP A 87 -15.58 26.56 4.58
C ASP A 87 -14.77 26.22 3.32
N TYR A 88 -13.72 27.00 3.03
CA TYR A 88 -12.83 26.76 1.89
C TYR A 88 -11.97 25.51 2.09
N ASP A 89 -11.39 25.31 3.29
CA ASP A 89 -10.66 24.08 3.60
C ASP A 89 -11.56 22.85 3.51
N LEU A 90 -12.83 22.97 3.92
CA LEU A 90 -13.81 21.89 3.86
C LEU A 90 -14.15 21.52 2.41
N GLU A 91 -14.28 22.51 1.52
CA GLU A 91 -14.46 22.27 0.09
C GLU A 91 -13.30 21.46 -0.49
N VAL A 92 -12.06 21.87 -0.18
CA VAL A 92 -10.84 21.18 -0.63
C VAL A 92 -10.77 19.76 -0.04
N ALA A 93 -11.09 19.60 1.25
CA ALA A 93 -11.12 18.29 1.90
C ALA A 93 -12.14 17.34 1.26
N ASN A 94 -13.33 17.83 0.90
CA ASN A 94 -14.33 17.04 0.19
C ASN A 94 -13.83 16.60 -1.19
N ALA A 95 -13.17 17.49 -1.93
CA ALA A 95 -12.56 17.14 -3.21
C ALA A 95 -11.48 16.05 -3.06
N MET A 96 -10.64 16.14 -2.03
CA MET A 96 -9.63 15.13 -1.70
C MET A 96 -10.24 13.77 -1.31
N VAL A 97 -11.39 13.74 -0.62
CA VAL A 97 -12.13 12.51 -0.35
C VAL A 97 -12.59 11.86 -1.66
N VAL A 98 -13.20 12.64 -2.56
CA VAL A 98 -13.63 12.14 -3.89
C VAL A 98 -12.44 11.64 -4.71
N ALA A 99 -11.32 12.37 -4.71
CA ALA A 99 -10.09 11.93 -5.36
C ALA A 99 -9.59 10.58 -4.79
N SER A 100 -9.67 10.40 -3.47
CA SER A 100 -9.32 9.14 -2.82
C SER A 100 -10.26 7.98 -3.19
N MET A 101 -11.57 8.25 -3.34
CA MET A 101 -12.53 7.28 -3.87
C MET A 101 -12.18 6.84 -5.28
N ASN A 102 -11.88 7.79 -6.16
CA ASN A 102 -11.50 7.53 -7.55
C ASN A 102 -10.16 6.76 -7.65
N ALA A 103 -9.24 7.03 -6.73
CA ALA A 103 -7.94 6.35 -6.66
C ALA A 103 -8.01 4.96 -6.01
N GLY A 104 -9.18 4.50 -5.56
CA GLY A 104 -9.33 3.22 -4.86
C GLY A 104 -8.67 3.19 -3.48
N THR A 105 -8.46 4.36 -2.87
CA THR A 105 -7.87 4.53 -1.54
C THR A 105 -8.89 5.00 -0.51
N ALA A 106 -10.17 5.08 -0.89
CA ALA A 106 -11.25 5.44 0.01
C ALA A 106 -11.43 4.44 1.15
N SER A 107 -11.68 5.01 2.34
CA SER A 107 -12.00 4.41 3.65
C SER A 107 -11.31 5.30 4.70
N THR A 108 -10.72 4.74 5.75
CA THR A 108 -10.04 5.44 6.85
C THR A 108 -8.64 5.97 6.48
N PHE A 109 -8.30 6.08 5.19
CA PHE A 109 -6.97 6.51 4.77
C PHE A 109 -6.78 8.03 4.76
N PRO A 110 -7.68 8.85 4.17
CA PRO A 110 -7.54 10.30 4.22
C PRO A 110 -7.43 10.81 5.67
N PRO A 111 -6.57 11.81 5.95
CA PRO A 111 -6.22 12.20 7.32
C PRO A 111 -7.26 13.12 7.98
N PHE A 112 -8.47 13.22 7.44
CA PHE A 112 -9.44 14.22 7.86
C PHE A 112 -10.03 13.87 9.22
N THR A 113 -9.67 14.64 10.24
CA THR A 113 -10.21 14.51 11.59
C THR A 113 -10.04 15.84 12.33
N CYS A 114 -11.13 16.33 12.90
CA CYS A 114 -11.12 17.45 13.82
C CYS A 114 -11.35 16.90 15.24
N ARG A 115 -10.29 16.78 16.03
CA ARG A 115 -10.43 16.49 17.46
C ARG A 115 -10.53 17.81 18.20
N ASP A 116 -11.61 17.99 18.95
CA ASP A 116 -11.60 18.92 20.07
C ASP A 116 -10.70 18.30 21.15
N GLU A 117 -9.48 18.79 21.32
CA GLU A 117 -8.53 18.30 22.35
C GLU A 117 -9.07 18.44 23.79
N ASN A 118 -10.19 19.15 23.98
CA ASN A 118 -10.83 19.42 25.26
C ASN A 118 -12.27 18.90 25.38
N LYS A 119 -12.77 18.10 24.43
CA LYS A 119 -14.15 17.59 24.47
C LYS A 119 -14.16 16.10 24.75
N GLU A 120 -14.58 15.75 25.96
CA GLU A 120 -14.91 14.37 26.30
C GLU A 120 -16.00 13.89 25.33
N LEU A 121 -15.68 12.87 24.52
CA LEU A 121 -16.64 12.32 23.57
C LEU A 121 -17.80 11.70 24.37
N PRO A 122 -19.06 12.06 24.11
CA PRO A 122 -20.19 11.43 24.78
C PRO A 122 -20.12 9.93 24.54
N ASN A 123 -20.17 9.16 25.63
CA ASN A 123 -20.14 7.70 25.59
C ASN A 123 -21.33 7.22 24.74
N TYR A 124 -21.06 6.73 23.54
CA TYR A 124 -22.08 6.22 22.62
C TYR A 124 -22.67 4.94 23.22
N LYS A 125 -23.81 5.09 23.90
CA LYS A 125 -24.66 3.96 24.26
C LYS A 125 -25.51 3.65 23.04
N GLY A 126 -25.09 2.66 22.27
CA GLY A 126 -25.94 2.09 21.23
C GLY A 126 -27.16 1.43 21.88
N ASP A 127 -28.35 1.86 21.51
CA ASP A 127 -29.58 1.15 21.84
C ASP A 127 -29.63 -0.12 20.98
N GLN A 128 -29.59 -1.28 21.64
CA GLN A 128 -29.69 -2.61 21.02
C GLN A 128 -31.14 -2.95 20.68
#